data_AF-A0A2Z5FWA5-F1
#
_entry.id   AF-A0A2Z5FWA5-F1
#
_cell.length_a   1.000
_cell.length_b   1.000
_cell.length_c   1.000
_cell.angle_alpha   90.00
_cell.angle_beta   90.00
_cell.angle_gamma   90.00
#
_symmetry.space_group_name_H-M   'P 1'
#
loop_
_entity.id
_entity.type
_entity.pdbx_description
1 polymer ?
#
loop_
_entity_poly.entity_id
_entity_poly.type
_entity_poly.pdbx_seq_one_letter_code
_entity_poly.pdbx_strand_id
1 'polypeptide(L)'
;MPGSTLVARSLFPYYRPSIEELQPIFEKTMTRIPLPWEPYEISARFYRALQARALTLEIDALGDELQATTIENPDQLRRHRLLARAQRDEAERYRDFLTRTSIRTATATHSTPLRSS
;
A
#
# COMPACT_ATOMS: atom_id res chain seq x y z
N MET A 1 -39.03 -5.64 15.55
CA MET A 1 -38.83 -6.80 14.65
C MET A 1 -39.57 -6.52 13.34
N PRO A 2 -39.06 -6.90 12.18
CA PRO A 2 -38.00 -6.20 11.45
C PRO A 2 -38.43 -5.86 10.01
N GLY A 3 -37.74 -4.90 9.37
CA GLY A 3 -38.00 -4.56 7.98
C GLY A 3 -36.91 -3.68 7.37
N SER A 4 -35.64 -3.95 7.68
CA SER A 4 -34.51 -3.31 6.98
C SER A 4 -34.08 -4.23 5.85
N THR A 5 -34.77 -4.09 4.73
CA THR A 5 -34.51 -4.80 3.48
C THR A 5 -33.26 -4.19 2.84
N LEU A 6 -32.07 -4.71 3.16
CA LEU A 6 -30.88 -4.50 2.33
C LEU A 6 -30.95 -5.45 1.13
N VAL A 7 -31.74 -5.04 0.13
CA VAL A 7 -31.67 -5.61 -1.22
C VAL A 7 -31.58 -4.46 -2.21
N ALA A 8 -30.44 -3.80 -2.25
CA ALA A 8 -30.03 -3.03 -3.42
C ALA A 8 -29.18 -3.95 -4.32
N ARG A 9 -29.83 -4.98 -4.85
CA ARG A 9 -29.26 -5.88 -5.84
C ARG A 9 -29.35 -5.17 -7.20
N SER A 10 -28.25 -4.52 -7.58
CA SER A 10 -27.80 -4.26 -8.96
C SER A 10 -28.89 -3.95 -10.01
N LEU A 11 -29.21 -2.67 -10.19
CA LEU A 11 -30.06 -2.19 -11.30
C LEU A 11 -29.33 -1.26 -12.29
N PHE A 12 -28.02 -1.08 -12.16
CA PHE A 12 -27.25 -0.22 -13.07
C PHE A 12 -25.88 -0.84 -13.41
N PRO A 13 -25.69 -1.37 -14.63
CA PRO A 13 -24.42 -1.99 -15.04
C PRO A 13 -23.26 -0.97 -15.17
N TYR A 14 -23.53 0.33 -15.06
CA TYR A 14 -22.54 1.42 -15.13
C TYR A 14 -22.54 2.33 -13.91
N TYR A 15 -23.22 1.95 -12.81
CA TYR A 15 -23.18 2.76 -11.60
C TYR A 15 -21.82 2.64 -10.93
N ARG A 16 -21.01 3.67 -11.12
CA ARG A 16 -19.80 3.92 -10.34
C ARG A 16 -20.20 4.86 -9.21
N PRO A 17 -20.33 4.38 -7.96
CA PRO A 17 -20.67 5.25 -6.85
C PRO A 17 -19.60 6.34 -6.69
N SER A 18 -20.03 7.53 -6.31
CA SER A 18 -19.12 8.63 -6.00
C SER A 18 -18.33 8.32 -4.72
N ILE A 19 -17.22 9.03 -4.51
CA ILE A 19 -16.41 8.89 -3.29
C ILE A 19 -17.28 9.23 -2.05
N GLU A 20 -18.16 10.22 -2.17
CA GLU A 20 -19.08 10.66 -1.11
C GLU A 20 -20.11 9.56 -0.74
N GLU A 21 -20.61 8.82 -1.73
CA GLU A 21 -21.56 7.71 -1.51
C GLU A 21 -20.88 6.49 -0.86
N LEU A 22 -19.59 6.30 -1.13
CA LEU A 22 -18.80 5.22 -0.52
C LEU A 22 -18.29 5.57 0.88
N GLN A 23 -18.23 6.85 1.24
CA GLN A 23 -17.69 7.33 2.50
C GLN A 23 -18.32 6.67 3.75
N PRO A 24 -19.66 6.53 3.87
CA PRO A 24 -20.27 5.89 5.04
C PRO A 24 -19.97 4.40 5.12
N ILE A 25 -19.75 3.74 3.98
CA ILE A 25 -19.36 2.32 3.91
C ILE A 25 -17.91 2.17 4.36
N PHE A 26 -17.02 3.07 3.92
CA PHE A 26 -15.64 3.12 4.37
C PHE A 26 -15.56 3.38 5.88
N GLU A 27 -16.29 4.37 6.40
CA GLU A 27 -16.30 4.70 7.83
C GLU A 27 -16.87 3.56 8.69
N LYS A 28 -17.90 2.86 8.20
CA LYS A 28 -18.53 1.73 8.90
C LYS A 28 -17.70 0.44 8.87
N THR A 29 -16.90 0.23 7.83
CA THR A 29 -16.08 -0.99 7.68
C THR A 29 -14.64 -0.81 8.17
N MET A 30 -14.12 0.42 8.19
CA MET A 30 -12.84 0.74 8.82
C MET A 30 -13.01 0.96 10.32
N THR A 31 -13.26 -0.10 11.08
CA THR A 31 -12.72 -0.16 12.45
C THR A 31 -11.21 -0.35 12.35
N ARG A 32 -10.50 0.72 12.01
CA ARG A 32 -9.11 0.89 12.41
C ARG A 32 -9.11 2.03 13.41
N ILE A 33 -9.02 1.67 14.68
CA ILE A 33 -8.41 2.56 15.65
C ILE A 33 -6.90 2.28 15.49
N PRO A 34 -6.14 3.07 14.72
CA PRO A 34 -4.69 2.98 14.81
C PRO A 34 -4.33 3.46 16.22
N LEU A 35 -3.83 2.56 17.06
CA LEU A 35 -3.16 2.98 18.28
C LEU A 35 -1.90 3.77 17.83
N PRO A 36 -1.74 5.05 18.21
CA PRO A 36 -0.81 5.98 17.57
C PRO A 36 0.69 5.65 17.62
N TRP A 37 1.10 4.53 18.22
CA TRP A 37 2.47 4.35 18.71
C TRP A 37 3.09 2.97 18.51
N GLU A 38 2.35 1.98 17.98
CA GLU A 38 2.94 0.65 17.81
C GLU A 38 3.51 0.49 16.39
N PRO A 39 4.83 0.31 16.24
CA PRO A 39 5.44 0.08 14.94
C PRO A 39 4.89 -1.21 14.34
N TYR A 40 4.58 -1.21 13.04
CA TYR A 40 4.15 -2.44 12.37
C TYR A 40 5.25 -3.48 12.46
N GLU A 41 4.95 -4.69 12.93
CA GLU A 41 5.92 -5.79 12.90
C GLU A 41 5.73 -6.62 11.63
N ILE A 42 6.73 -6.65 10.75
CA ILE A 42 6.71 -7.48 9.54
C ILE A 42 7.85 -8.48 9.49
N SER A 43 7.67 -9.54 8.70
CA SER A 43 8.76 -10.47 8.42
C SER A 43 9.91 -9.80 7.66
N ALA A 44 11.14 -10.23 7.90
CA ALA A 44 12.32 -9.76 7.16
C ALA A 44 12.19 -9.98 5.64
N ARG A 45 11.51 -11.05 5.21
CA ARG A 45 11.26 -11.32 3.79
C ARG A 45 10.36 -10.25 3.17
N PHE A 46 9.29 -9.88 3.85
CA PHE A 46 8.36 -8.85 3.38
C PHE A 46 9.02 -7.47 3.37
N TYR A 47 9.82 -7.16 4.39
CA TYR A 47 10.62 -5.93 4.43
C TYR A 47 11.52 -5.81 3.19
N ARG A 48 12.30 -6.86 2.90
CA ARG A 48 13.18 -6.87 1.73
C ARG A 48 12.43 -6.77 0.40
N ALA A 49 11.26 -7.41 0.30
CA ALA A 49 10.44 -7.34 -0.91
C ALA A 49 9.94 -5.91 -1.17
N LEU A 50 9.46 -5.21 -0.13
CA LEU A 50 9.03 -3.81 -0.25
C LEU A 50 10.21 -2.89 -0.56
N GLN A 51 11.36 -3.11 0.07
CA GLN A 51 12.56 -2.33 -0.21
C GLN A 51 13.02 -2.50 -1.67
N ALA A 52 13.05 -3.73 -2.17
CA ALA A 52 13.37 -4.01 -3.56
C ALA A 52 12.36 -3.35 -4.51
N ARG A 53 11.06 -3.40 -4.17
CA ARG A 53 10.02 -2.76 -4.98
C ARG A 53 10.17 -1.24 -5.05
N ALA A 54 10.48 -0.59 -3.93
CA ALA A 54 10.73 0.85 -3.89
C ALA A 54 11.91 1.22 -4.81
N LEU A 55 13.02 0.48 -4.74
CA LEU A 55 14.17 0.69 -5.61
C LEU A 55 13.84 0.49 -7.09
N THR A 56 13.08 -0.55 -7.44
CA THR A 56 12.65 -0.76 -8.82
C THR A 56 11.82 0.40 -9.34
N LEU A 57 10.87 0.92 -8.55
CA LEU A 57 10.06 2.07 -8.92
C LEU A 57 10.90 3.34 -9.10
N GLU A 58 11.91 3.56 -8.27
CA GLU A 58 12.84 4.69 -8.40
C GLU A 58 13.66 4.59 -9.71
N ILE A 59 14.11 3.38 -10.07
CA ILE A 59 14.84 3.12 -11.32
C ILE A 59 13.91 3.30 -12.53
N ASP A 60 12.70 2.76 -12.49
CA ASP A 60 11.71 2.87 -13.56
C ASP A 60 11.36 4.35 -13.81
N ALA A 61 11.14 5.12 -12.74
CA ALA A 61 10.86 6.55 -12.83
C ALA A 61 12.02 7.34 -13.45
N LEU A 62 13.26 7.00 -13.11
CA LEU A 62 14.43 7.59 -13.76
C LEU A 62 14.45 7.25 -15.25
N GLY A 63 14.15 6.01 -15.62
CA GLY A 63 14.04 5.58 -17.01
C GLY A 63 12.97 6.36 -17.78
N ASP A 64 11.78 6.51 -17.21
CA ASP A 64 10.67 7.27 -17.81
C ASP A 64 10.99 8.75 -17.98
N GLU A 65 11.73 9.36 -17.05
CA GLU A 65 12.20 10.74 -17.16
C GLU A 65 13.26 10.93 -18.24
N LEU A 66 14.19 9.99 -18.35
CA LEU A 66 15.18 10.03 -19.42
C LEU A 66 14.50 9.88 -20.79
N GLN A 67 13.55 8.95 -20.92
CA GLN A 67 12.77 8.79 -22.16
C GLN A 67 11.95 10.04 -22.49
N ALA A 68 11.38 10.72 -21.48
CA ALA A 68 10.64 11.95 -21.69
C ALA A 68 11.47 13.05 -22.38
N THR A 69 12.80 13.02 -22.31
CA THR A 69 13.66 13.99 -23.01
C THR A 69 13.68 13.83 -24.53
N THR A 70 13.31 12.65 -25.04
CA THR A 70 13.34 12.33 -26.48
C THR A 70 11.96 12.27 -27.12
N ILE A 71 10.88 12.49 -26.36
CA ILE A 71 9.50 12.39 -26.88
C ILE A 71 9.05 13.74 -27.46
N GLU A 72 8.73 13.74 -28.75
CA GLU A 72 8.22 14.91 -29.46
C GLU A 72 6.70 15.09 -29.28
N ASN A 73 5.96 14.00 -29.13
CA ASN A 73 4.51 14.06 -29.01
C ASN A 73 4.10 14.57 -27.60
N PRO A 74 3.35 15.69 -27.51
CA PRO A 74 3.04 16.34 -26.24
C PRO A 74 2.16 15.49 -25.30
N ASP A 75 1.24 14.69 -25.85
CA ASP A 75 0.38 13.82 -25.04
C ASP A 75 1.16 12.64 -24.47
N GLN A 76 2.05 12.04 -25.27
CA GLN A 76 2.94 10.97 -24.81
C GLN A 76 3.88 11.48 -23.73
N LEU A 77 4.47 12.68 -23.93
CA LEU A 77 5.32 13.34 -22.96
C LEU A 77 4.59 13.58 -21.63
N ARG A 78 3.34 14.06 -21.68
CA ARG A 78 2.52 14.27 -20.49
C ARG A 78 2.28 12.96 -19.75
N ARG A 79 1.94 11.87 -20.46
CA ARG A 79 1.71 10.56 -19.85
C ARG A 79 2.96 9.99 -19.19
N HIS A 80 4.13 10.09 -19.83
CA HIS A 80 5.40 9.65 -19.23
C HIS A 80 5.74 10.43 -17.97
N ARG A 81 5.56 11.75 -17.96
CA ARG A 81 5.77 12.57 -16.75
C ARG A 81 4.83 12.18 -15.62
N LEU A 82 3.56 11.92 -15.92
CA LEU A 82 2.59 11.46 -14.91
C LEU A 82 2.94 10.07 -14.38
N LEU A 83 3.41 9.17 -15.24
CA LEU A 83 3.85 7.84 -14.85
C LEU A 83 5.07 7.89 -13.92
N ALA A 84 6.11 8.64 -14.31
CA ALA A 84 7.30 8.85 -13.50
C ALA A 84 6.95 9.44 -12.12
N ARG A 85 6.03 10.40 -12.08
CA ARG A 85 5.55 10.97 -10.82
C ARG A 85 4.85 9.93 -9.95
N ALA A 86 3.94 9.14 -10.52
CA ALA A 86 3.21 8.11 -9.78
C ALA A 86 4.13 7.01 -9.23
N GLN A 87 5.17 6.62 -9.99
CA GLN A 87 6.17 5.66 -9.53
C GLN A 87 6.97 6.21 -8.34
N ARG A 88 7.37 7.50 -8.37
CA ARG A 88 8.06 8.14 -7.24
C ARG A 88 7.18 8.26 -6.00
N ASP A 89 5.95 8.71 -6.17
CA ASP A 89 5.00 8.83 -5.05
C ASP A 89 4.76 7.45 -4.41
N GLU A 90 4.69 6.38 -5.21
CA GLU A 90 4.58 5.01 -4.68
C GLU A 90 5.85 4.53 -3.97
N ALA A 91 7.03 4.81 -4.51
CA ALA A 91 8.29 4.47 -3.86
C ALA A 91 8.43 5.18 -2.50
N GLU A 92 8.06 6.46 -2.42
CA GLU A 92 8.04 7.24 -1.19
C GLU A 92 7.07 6.64 -0.16
N ARG A 93 5.87 6.23 -0.57
CA ARG A 93 4.92 5.52 0.31
C ARG A 93 5.52 4.25 0.91
N TYR A 94 6.26 3.46 0.14
CA TYR A 94 6.96 2.29 0.69
C TYR A 94 8.07 2.66 1.66
N ARG A 95 8.84 3.71 1.37
CA ARG A 95 9.90 4.20 2.26
C ARG A 95 9.32 4.64 3.60
N ASP A 96 8.29 5.48 3.57
CA ASP A 96 7.58 5.96 4.76
C ASP A 96 7.00 4.83 5.60
N PHE A 97 6.39 3.83 4.93
CA PHE A 97 5.90 2.64 5.59
C PHE A 97 7.04 1.88 6.28
N LEU A 98 8.15 1.62 5.58
CA LEU A 98 9.29 0.89 6.13
C LEU A 98 9.97 1.64 7.28
N THR A 99 10.01 2.97 7.26
CA THR A 99 10.54 3.80 8.37
C THR A 99 9.73 3.64 9.65
N ARG A 100 8.43 3.37 9.55
CA ARG A 100 7.51 3.18 10.69
C ARG A 100 7.34 1.72 11.10
N THR A 101 8.12 0.82 10.52
CA THR A 101 7.95 -0.63 10.63
C THR A 101 9.17 -1.27 11.28
N SER A 102 8.96 -2.21 12.19
CA SER A 102 10.00 -3.06 12.77
C SER A 102 10.02 -4.45 12.12
N ILE A 103 11.20 -5.07 12.09
CA ILE A 103 11.32 -6.46 11.66
C ILE A 103 11.03 -7.35 12.84
N ARG A 104 10.05 -8.24 12.71
CA ARG A 104 9.74 -9.25 13.72
C ARG A 104 10.96 -10.15 13.95
N THR A 105 11.64 -9.95 15.07
CA THR A 105 12.69 -10.87 15.53
C THR A 105 12.00 -12.13 16.03
N ALA A 106 12.38 -13.30 15.51
CA ALA A 106 11.96 -14.56 16.11
C ALA A 106 12.49 -14.56 17.55
N THR A 107 11.60 -14.34 18.53
CA THR A 107 11.92 -14.41 19.95
C THR A 107 12.60 -15.75 20.21
N ALA A 108 13.80 -15.68 20.78
CA ALA A 108 14.60 -16.82 21.17
C ALA A 108 13.71 -17.87 21.84
N THR A 109 13.61 -19.03 21.21
CA THR A 109 12.98 -20.21 21.79
C THR A 109 13.63 -20.44 23.15
N HIS A 110 12.82 -20.24 24.18
CA HIS A 110 12.95 -20.71 25.55
C HIS A 110 13.99 -21.83 25.66
N SER A 111 15.16 -21.51 26.21
CA SER A 111 16.14 -22.50 26.65
C SER A 111 15.50 -23.29 27.78
N THR A 112 14.87 -24.41 27.46
CA THR A 112 14.40 -25.38 28.44
C THR A 112 15.65 -25.90 29.18
N PRO A 113 15.83 -25.67 30.49
CA PRO A 113 16.92 -26.31 31.21
C PRO A 113 16.61 -27.81 31.26
N LEU A 114 17.44 -28.61 30.59
CA LEU A 114 17.44 -30.06 30.72
C LEU A 114 17.66 -30.40 32.19
N ARG A 115 16.59 -30.82 32.86
CA ARG A 115 16.63 -31.37 34.21
C ARG A 115 17.35 -32.72 34.16
N SER A 116 18.61 -32.75 34.56
CA SER A 116 19.36 -33.97 34.83
C SER A 116 18.78 -34.66 36.08
N SER A 117 18.43 -35.93 35.97
CA SER A 117 18.12 -36.84 37.08
C SER A 117 18.64 -38.23 36.72
#